data_AF-A0AAF0QIF3-F1
#
_entry.id   AF-A0AAF0QIF3-F1
#
_cell.length_a   1.000
_cell.length_b   1.000
_cell.length_c   1.000
_cell.angle_alpha   90.00
_cell.angle_beta   90.00
_cell.angle_gamma   90.00
#
_symmetry.space_group_name_H-M   'P 1'
#
loop_
_entity.id
_entity.type
_entity.pdbx_description
1 polymer ?
#
loop_
_entity_poly.entity_id
_entity_poly.type
_entity_poly.pdbx_seq_one_letter_code
_entity_poly.pdbx_strand_id
1 'polypeptide(L)'
;MLPYALLGYRTTVRTSVGATLYILVYGTEAVIPAEVEIPSLRIIQEDELSDGEWVRKRINQLTLIDEKRMIVFVMVNFTDRE
;
A
#
# COMPACT_ATOMS: atom_id res chain seq x y z
N MET A 1 -13.97 2.70 -7.42
CA MET A 1 -13.74 3.92 -8.24
C MET A 1 -12.95 5.05 -7.55
N LEU A 2 -13.02 5.20 -6.22
CA LEU A 2 -12.31 6.25 -5.47
C LEU A 2 -10.77 6.39 -5.75
N PRO A 3 -10.01 5.30 -5.95
CA PRO A 3 -8.55 5.39 -6.13
C PRO A 3 -8.13 6.14 -7.39
N TYR A 4 -8.85 5.94 -8.50
CA TYR A 4 -8.54 6.56 -9.79
C TYR A 4 -8.85 8.06 -9.81
N ALA A 5 -9.95 8.47 -9.16
CA ALA A 5 -10.30 9.88 -9.02
C ALA A 5 -9.25 10.62 -8.16
N LEU A 6 -8.77 9.97 -7.09
CA LEU A 6 -7.74 10.55 -6.22
C LEU A 6 -6.38 10.66 -6.92
N LEU A 7 -6.02 9.67 -7.74
CA LEU A 7 -4.83 9.71 -8.58
C LEU A 7 -4.91 10.87 -9.57
N GLY A 8 -6.01 10.96 -10.33
CA GLY A 8 -6.24 12.07 -11.26
C GLY A 8 -6.16 13.43 -10.58
N TYR A 9 -6.72 13.57 -9.38
CA TYR A 9 -6.61 14.82 -8.62
C TYR A 9 -5.17 15.15 -8.21
N ARG A 10 -4.35 14.15 -7.87
CA ARG A 10 -2.95 14.34 -7.48
C ARG A 10 -2.03 14.63 -8.65
N THR A 11 -2.30 14.06 -9.84
CA THR A 11 -1.45 14.16 -11.03
C THR A 11 -1.87 15.26 -12.01
N THR A 12 -3.09 15.79 -11.89
CA THR A 12 -3.56 16.88 -12.74
C THR A 12 -2.91 18.21 -12.32
N VAL A 13 -2.33 18.91 -13.30
CA VAL A 13 -1.81 20.26 -13.13
C VAL A 13 -2.98 21.20 -12.82
N ARG A 14 -2.94 21.88 -11.67
CA ARG A 14 -3.94 22.91 -11.37
C ARG A 14 -3.55 24.21 -12.05
N THR A 15 -4.42 24.73 -12.91
CA THR A 15 -4.26 26.02 -13.60
C THR A 15 -3.99 27.19 -12.66
N SER A 16 -4.43 27.13 -11.40
CA SER A 16 -4.16 28.17 -10.40
C SER A 16 -2.71 28.19 -9.89
N VAL A 17 -1.98 27.07 -9.95
CA VAL A 17 -0.60 26.97 -9.44
C VAL A 17 0.40 26.64 -10.55
N GLY A 18 -0.08 26.20 -11.72
CA GLY A 18 0.77 25.78 -12.84
C GLY A 18 1.59 24.52 -12.54
N ALA A 19 1.35 23.86 -11.41
CA ALA A 19 2.04 22.67 -10.97
C ALA A 19 1.04 21.60 -10.53
N THR A 20 1.49 20.36 -10.61
CA THR A 20 0.76 19.20 -10.10
C THR A 20 0.77 19.21 -8.58
N LEU A 21 -0.36 18.87 -7.94
CA LEU A 21 -0.48 18.84 -6.47
C LEU A 21 0.61 17.97 -5.81
N TYR A 22 1.03 16.89 -6.48
CA TYR A 22 2.13 16.04 -6.02
C TYR A 22 3.48 16.76 -5.93
N ILE A 23 3.82 17.61 -6.92
CA ILE A 23 5.06 18.41 -6.93
C ILE A 23 5.10 19.36 -5.73
N LEU A 24 3.95 19.92 -5.34
CA LEU A 24 3.88 20.84 -4.19
C LEU A 24 4.07 20.12 -2.85
N VAL A 25 3.64 18.86 -2.74
CA VAL A 25 3.70 18.09 -1.49
C VAL A 25 5.06 17.41 -1.32
N TYR A 26 5.65 16.88 -2.40
CA TYR A 26 6.85 16.06 -2.34
C TYR A 26 8.06 16.67 -3.08
N GLY A 27 7.89 17.79 -3.77
CA GLY A 27 8.98 18.49 -4.48
C GLY A 27 9.47 17.79 -5.76
N THR A 28 8.76 16.77 -6.24
CA THR A 28 9.16 15.96 -7.40
C THR A 28 7.96 15.71 -8.31
N GLU A 29 8.21 15.59 -9.62
CA GLU A 29 7.17 15.24 -10.60
C GLU A 29 6.55 13.88 -10.29
N ALA A 30 5.25 13.76 -10.49
CA ALA A 30 4.52 12.54 -10.21
C ALA A 30 4.87 11.45 -11.23
N VAL A 31 5.94 10.70 -10.96
CA VAL A 31 6.09 9.35 -11.49
C VAL A 31 5.09 8.48 -10.73
N ILE A 32 4.24 7.71 -11.44
CA ILE A 32 3.20 6.89 -10.80
C ILE A 32 3.85 6.10 -9.65
N PRO A 33 3.48 6.36 -8.38
CA PRO A 33 4.13 5.68 -7.28
C PRO A 33 3.85 4.18 -7.42
N ALA A 34 4.86 3.34 -7.17
CA ALA A 34 4.63 1.91 -7.01
C ALA A 34 3.53 1.65 -5.96
N GLU A 35 3.39 2.53 -4.97
CA GLU A 35 2.30 2.55 -3.98
C GLU A 35 0.93 2.94 -4.54
N VAL A 36 0.76 3.27 -5.82
CA VAL A 36 -0.57 3.40 -6.46
C VAL A 36 -0.81 2.21 -7.38
N GLU A 37 0.22 1.77 -8.12
CA GLU A 37 0.17 0.53 -8.92
C GLU A 37 -0.06 -0.70 -8.04
N ILE A 38 0.67 -0.85 -6.94
CA ILE A 38 0.54 -1.99 -6.02
C ILE A 38 -0.86 -2.04 -5.38
N PRO A 39 -1.43 -0.97 -4.81
CA PRO A 39 -2.81 -1.02 -4.32
C PRO A 39 -3.85 -1.07 -5.43
N SER A 40 -3.62 -0.53 -6.63
CA SER A 40 -4.58 -0.75 -7.73
C SER A 40 -4.55 -2.19 -8.22
N LEU A 41 -3.37 -2.81 -8.39
CA LEU A 41 -3.20 -4.24 -8.65
C LEU A 41 -3.77 -5.12 -7.53
N ARG A 42 -3.58 -4.70 -6.28
CA ARG A 42 -4.18 -5.36 -5.11
C ARG A 42 -5.69 -5.25 -5.20
N ILE A 43 -6.26 -4.06 -5.35
CA ILE A 43 -7.70 -3.84 -5.45
C ILE A 43 -8.30 -4.62 -6.63
N ILE A 44 -7.63 -4.69 -7.78
CA ILE A 44 -8.08 -5.49 -8.93
C ILE A 44 -8.08 -7.00 -8.58
N GLN A 45 -7.02 -7.51 -7.96
CA GLN A 45 -7.01 -8.90 -7.46
C GLN A 45 -8.03 -9.14 -6.32
N GLU A 46 -8.40 -8.11 -5.57
CA GLU A 46 -9.37 -8.19 -4.48
C GLU A 46 -10.80 -8.17 -5.02
N ASP A 47 -11.07 -7.46 -6.11
CA ASP A 47 -12.36 -7.39 -6.81
C ASP A 47 -12.67 -8.65 -7.63
N GLU A 48 -11.63 -9.36 -8.10
CA GLU A 48 -11.76 -10.65 -8.79
C GLU A 48 -12.02 -11.84 -7.83
N LEU A 49 -11.80 -11.68 -6.53
CA LEU A 49 -11.99 -12.75 -5.53
C LEU A 49 -13.35 -12.60 -4.86
N SER A 50 -14.03 -13.72 -4.57
CA SER A 50 -15.22 -13.66 -3.74
C SER A 50 -14.85 -13.15 -2.33
N ASP A 51 -15.73 -12.36 -1.70
CA ASP A 51 -15.48 -11.71 -0.41
C ASP A 51 -14.97 -12.71 0.66
N GLY A 52 -15.47 -13.95 0.64
CA GLY A 52 -15.00 -15.04 1.51
C GLY A 52 -13.60 -15.57 1.20
N GLU A 53 -13.21 -15.66 -0.06
CA GLU A 53 -11.86 -16.09 -0.47
C GLU A 53 -10.82 -14.99 -0.19
N TRP A 54 -11.21 -13.73 -0.37
CA TRP A 54 -10.40 -12.57 0.00
C TRP A 54 -10.09 -12.55 1.50
N VAL A 55 -11.12 -12.66 2.35
CA VAL A 55 -10.97 -12.72 3.80
C VAL A 55 -10.04 -13.85 4.19
N ARG A 56 -10.21 -15.05 3.59
CA ARG A 56 -9.32 -16.20 3.85
C ARG A 56 -7.87 -15.91 3.48
N LYS A 57 -7.61 -15.37 2.29
CA LYS A 57 -6.25 -15.06 1.81
C LYS A 57 -5.59 -14.00 2.69
N ARG A 58 -6.36 -12.99 3.13
CA ARG A 58 -5.88 -11.94 4.02
C ARG A 58 -5.56 -12.46 5.41
N ILE A 59 -6.42 -13.30 6.00
CA ILE A 59 -6.14 -13.98 7.28
C ILE A 59 -4.84 -14.78 7.18
N ASN A 60 -4.67 -15.59 6.14
CA ASN A 60 -3.44 -16.37 5.93
C ASN A 60 -2.18 -15.50 5.81
N GLN A 61 -2.26 -14.36 5.12
CA GLN A 61 -1.15 -13.40 5.05
C GLN A 61 -0.82 -12.81 6.43
N LEU A 62 -1.84 -12.42 7.20
CA LEU A 62 -1.62 -11.88 8.55
C LEU A 62 -1.00 -12.93 9.47
N THR A 63 -1.47 -14.18 9.43
CA THR A 63 -0.90 -15.28 10.22
C THR A 63 0.58 -15.48 9.90
N LEU A 64 0.96 -15.45 8.61
CA LEU A 64 2.37 -15.62 8.21
C LEU A 64 3.26 -14.46 8.68
N ILE A 65 2.72 -13.22 8.71
CA ILE A 65 3.43 -12.06 9.26
C ILE A 65 3.58 -12.18 10.76
N ASP A 66 2.53 -12.64 11.44
CA ASP A 66 2.51 -12.83 12.89
C ASP A 66 3.52 -13.91 13.33
N GLU A 67 3.57 -15.04 12.61
CA GLU A 67 4.58 -16.09 12.82
C GLU A 67 6.01 -15.55 12.66
N LYS A 68 6.28 -14.78 11.60
CA LYS A 68 7.59 -14.14 11.40
C LYS A 68 7.93 -13.16 12.52
N ARG A 69 6.95 -12.39 12.99
CA ARG A 69 7.13 -11.48 14.13
C ARG A 69 7.39 -12.24 15.43
N MET A 70 6.73 -13.36 15.65
CA MET A 70 6.96 -14.21 16.81
C MET A 70 8.38 -14.78 16.80
N ILE A 71 8.87 -15.24 15.65
CA ILE A 71 10.25 -15.73 15.50
C ILE A 71 11.25 -14.62 15.80
N VAL A 72 11.06 -13.43 15.23
CA VAL A 72 11.93 -12.27 15.49
C VAL A 72 11.87 -11.87 16.96
N PHE A 73 10.68 -11.84 17.55
CA PHE A 73 10.49 -11.52 18.97
C PHE A 73 11.22 -12.53 19.86
N VAL A 74 11.12 -13.83 19.57
CA VAL A 74 11.85 -14.87 20.31
C VAL A 74 13.36 -14.69 20.15
N MET A 75 13.87 -14.47 18.92
CA MET A 75 15.30 -14.25 18.70
C MET A 75 15.84 -13.02 19.43
N VAL A 76 15.09 -11.91 19.45
CA VAL A 76 15.47 -10.69 20.19
C VAL A 76 15.53 -10.96 21.69
N ASN A 77 14.51 -11.62 22.27
CA ASN A 77 14.50 -11.94 23.70
C ASN A 77 15.60 -12.95 24.11
N PHE A 78 16.04 -13.82 23.19
CA PHE A 78 17.18 -14.71 23.42
C PHE A 78 18.52 -13.98 23.37
N THR A 79 18.66 -13.01 22.46
CA THR A 79 19.89 -12.20 22.33
C THR A 79 20.05 -11.20 23.48
N ASP A 80 18.95 -10.79 24.12
CA ASP A 80 18.95 -9.89 25.29
C ASP A 80 19.25 -10.63 26.62
N ARG A 81 19.37 -11.97 26.59
CA ARG A 81 19.54 -12.82 27.78
C ARG A 81 20.91 -13.51 27.91
N GLU A 82 21.86 -13.20 27.02
CA GLU A 82 23.30 -13.51 27.14
C GLU A 82 24.09 -12.25 27.50
#